data_AF-A0A946BT40-F1
#
_entry.id   AF-A0A946BT40-F1
#
_cell.length_a   1.000
_cell.length_b   1.000
_cell.length_c   1.000
_cell.angle_alpha   90.00
_cell.angle_beta   90.00
_cell.angle_gamma   90.00
#
_symmetry.space_group_name_H-M   'P 1'
#
loop_
_entity.id
_entity.type
_entity.pdbx_description
1 polymer ?
#
loop_
_entity_poly.entity_id
_entity_poly.type
_entity_poly.pdbx_seq_one_letter_code
_entity_poly.pdbx_strand_id
1 'polypeptide(L)' 'RGRQALNNDDYANEWNLLIDYEVNSHVYAHIGAGYILPGSAAEEFFGNDDDTIFTQMWLKFHF' A
#
# COMPACT_ATOMS: atom_id res chain seq x y z
N ARG A 1 21.42 11.77 -10.64
CA ARG A 1 20.71 10.66 -11.30
C ARG A 1 19.53 11.29 -12.05
N GLY A 2 19.60 11.30 -13.38
CA GLY A 2 18.64 12.01 -14.22
C GLY A 2 17.24 11.38 -14.11
N ARG A 3 16.20 12.19 -14.21
CA ARG A 3 14.82 11.71 -14.36
C ARG A 3 14.71 11.07 -15.74
N GLN A 4 14.97 9.77 -15.82
CA GLN A 4 14.59 8.99 -16.98
C GLN A 4 13.08 8.84 -16.92
N ALA A 5 12.38 9.32 -17.94
CA ALA A 5 10.96 9.04 -18.08
C ALA A 5 10.81 7.54 -18.36
N LEU A 6 9.87 6.89 -17.66
CA LEU A 6 9.55 5.49 -17.88
C LEU A 6 8.88 5.33 -19.25
N ASN A 7 9.02 4.16 -19.87
CA ASN A 7 8.48 3.90 -21.20
C ASN A 7 6.95 3.76 -21.22
N ASN A 8 6.33 3.59 -20.04
CA ASN A 8 4.90 3.40 -19.83
C ASN A 8 4.43 4.05 -18.51
N ASP A 9 3.11 4.23 -18.34
CA ASP A 9 2.45 4.76 -17.14
C ASP A 9 1.79 3.67 -16.26
N ASP A 10 1.75 2.42 -16.72
CA ASP A 10 1.30 1.25 -15.94
C ASP A 10 2.27 0.92 -14.78
N TYR A 11 2.03 1.56 -13.63
CA TYR A 11 2.94 1.48 -12.48
C TYR A 11 2.61 0.32 -11.53
N ALA A 12 1.38 0.22 -11.03
CA ALA A 12 0.95 -0.88 -10.17
C ALA A 12 -0.57 -0.93 -10.02
N ASN A 13 -1.11 -2.12 -9.77
CA ASN A 13 -2.46 -2.33 -9.24
C ASN A 13 -2.37 -2.72 -7.77
N GLU A 14 -3.30 -2.22 -6.95
CA GLU A 14 -3.33 -2.48 -5.51
C GLU A 14 -4.74 -2.78 -5.03
N TRP A 15 -4.89 -3.85 -4.25
CA TRP A 15 -6.11 -4.16 -3.51
C TRP A 15 -5.88 -3.98 -2.02
N ASN A 16 -6.80 -3.30 -1.35
CA ASN A 16 -6.75 -3.04 0.09
C ASN A 16 -7.97 -3.64 0.78
N LEU A 17 -7.73 -4.39 1.86
CA LEU A 17 -8.72 -4.79 2.84
C LEU A 17 -8.51 -3.96 4.11
N LEU A 18 -9.49 -3.12 4.43
CA LEU A 18 -9.43 -2.20 5.57
C LEU A 18 -10.55 -2.53 6.56
N ILE A 19 -10.19 -2.67 7.83
CA ILE A 19 -11.11 -2.91 8.94
C ILE A 19 -10.89 -1.82 9.98
N ASP A 20 -11.96 -1.10 10.25
CA ASP A 20 -12.03 -0.02 11.21
C ASP A 20 -12.96 -0.41 12.35
N TYR A 21 -12.50 -0.26 13.59
CA TYR A 21 -13.25 -0.68 14.77
C TYR A 21 -13.11 0.32 15.92
N GLU A 22 -14.24 0.83 16.40
CA GLU A 22 -14.31 1.60 17.63
C GLU A 22 -14.26 0.63 18.82
N VAL A 23 -13.14 0.59 19.52
CA VAL A 23 -12.94 -0.31 20.68
C VAL A 23 -13.76 0.19 21.87
N ASN A 24 -13.75 1.50 22.08
CA ASN A 24 -14.57 2.23 23.05
C ASN A 24 -14.53 3.74 22.70
N SER A 25 -15.20 4.57 23.51
CA SER A 25 -15.29 6.02 23.29
C SER A 25 -13.96 6.79 23.29
N HIS A 26 -12.85 6.16 23.65
CA HIS A 26 -11.51 6.76 23.72
C HIS A 26 -10.49 6.08 22.80
N VAL A 27 -10.82 4.92 22.20
CA VAL A 27 -9.87 4.10 21.44
C VAL A 27 -10.49 3.61 20.15
N TYR A 28 -9.79 3.86 19.05
CA TYR A 28 -10.11 3.39 17.71
C TYR A 28 -8.96 2.54 17.19
N ALA A 29 -9.30 1.39 16.60
CA ALA A 29 -8.35 0.48 15.97
C ALA A 29 -8.61 0.40 14.47
N HIS A 30 -7.54 0.44 13.69
CA HIS A 30 -7.55 0.18 12.25
C HIS A 30 -6.59 -0.97 11.95
N ILE A 31 -7.03 -1.90 11.12
CA ILE A 31 -6.20 -2.95 10.54
C ILE A 31 -6.39 -2.90 9.03
N GLY A 32 -5.28 -2.76 8.30
CA GLY A 32 -5.22 -2.80 6.85
C GLY A 32 -4.33 -3.93 6.37
N ALA A 33 -4.69 -4.56 5.25
CA ALA A 33 -3.83 -5.43 4.49
C ALA A 33 -3.94 -5.07 3.01
N GLY A 34 -2.82 -5.10 2.29
CA GLY A 34 -2.79 -4.79 0.88
C GLY A 34 -1.99 -5.80 0.08
N TYR A 35 -2.40 -5.98 -1.17
CA TYR A 35 -1.71 -6.80 -2.17
C TYR A 35 -1.46 -5.94 -3.41
N ILE A 36 -0.19 -5.87 -3.83
CA ILE A 36 0.30 -5.00 -4.89
C ILE A 36 0.84 -5.89 -6.00
N LEU A 37 0.35 -5.67 -7.22
CA LEU A 37 0.88 -6.22 -8.47
C LEU A 37 1.61 -5.11 -9.22
N PRO A 38 2.96 -5.16 -9.30
CA PRO A 38 3.72 -4.20 -10.10
C PRO A 38 3.31 -4.26 -11.58
N GLY A 39 3.21 -3.10 -12.20
CA GLY A 39 3.08 -2.96 -13.64
C GLY A 39 4.45 -2.81 -14.30
N SER A 40 4.44 -2.77 -15.64
CA SER A 40 5.65 -2.68 -16.46
C SER A 40 6.54 -1.45 -16.15
N ALA A 41 5.94 -0.34 -15.73
CA ALA A 41 6.70 0.86 -15.37
C ALA A 41 7.42 0.71 -14.01
N ALA A 42 6.86 -0.06 -13.07
CA ALA A 42 7.54 -0.39 -11.82
C ALA A 42 8.68 -1.40 -12.06
N GLU A 43 8.47 -2.38 -12.94
CA GLU A 43 9.55 -3.31 -13.36
C GLU A 43 10.73 -2.57 -13.97
N GLU A 44 10.49 -1.58 -14.84
CA GLU A 44 11.55 -0.74 -15.41
C GLU A 44 12.33 0.04 -14.33
N PHE A 45 11.65 0.48 -13.28
CA PHE A 45 12.27 1.28 -12.22
C PHE A 45 13.04 0.44 -11.19
N PHE A 46 12.46 -0.68 -10.74
CA PHE A 46 13.00 -1.52 -9.67
C PHE A 46 13.83 -2.70 -10.18
N GLY A 47 13.65 -3.09 -11.45
CA GLY A 47 14.30 -4.25 -12.06
C GLY A 47 13.65 -5.59 -11.71
N ASN A 48 12.43 -5.58 -11.15
CA ASN A 48 11.62 -6.77 -10.86
C ASN A 48 10.11 -6.45 -10.89
N ASP A 49 9.29 -7.49 -11.05
CA ASP A 49 7.83 -7.46 -11.07
C ASP A 49 7.23 -8.24 -9.88
N ASP A 50 7.98 -8.37 -8.79
CA ASP A 50 7.58 -9.18 -7.63
C ASP A 50 6.33 -8.62 -6.93
N ASP A 51 5.29 -9.45 -6.85
CA ASP A 51 4.10 -9.21 -6.04
C ASP A 51 4.47 -8.91 -4.58
N THR A 52 3.79 -7.94 -3.98
CA THR A 52 4.04 -7.53 -2.59
C THR A 52 2.77 -7.58 -1.75
N ILE A 53 2.88 -8.13 -0.54
CA ILE A 53 1.83 -8.07 0.48
C ILE A 53 2.31 -7.18 1.63
N PHE A 54 1.43 -6.31 2.13
CA PHE A 54 1.69 -5.55 3.35
C PHE A 54 0.52 -5.64 4.34
N THR A 55 0.83 -5.42 5.62
CA THR A 55 -0.16 -5.23 6.66
C THR A 55 0.16 -3.98 7.47
N GLN A 56 -0.88 -3.35 8.01
CA GLN A 56 -0.78 -2.11 8.77
C GLN A 56 -1.77 -2.16 9.95
N MET A 57 -1.35 -1.67 11.12
CA MET A 57 -2.20 -1.55 12.30
C MET A 57 -2.02 -0.19 12.95
N TRP A 58 -3.12 0.56 13.15
CA TRP A 58 -3.11 1.85 13.84
C TRP A 58 -4.02 1.80 15.06
N LEU A 59 -3.56 2.44 16.15
CA LEU A 59 -4.37 2.73 17.32
C LEU A 59 -4.44 4.25 17.49
N LYS A 60 -5.64 4.79 17.52
CA LYS A 60 -5.90 6.20 17.78
C LYS A 60 -6.55 6.34 19.15
N PHE A 61 -5.98 7.21 19.97
CA PHE A 61 -6.46 7.52 21.32
C PHE A 61 -7.07 8.93 21.33
N HIS A 62 -8.17 9.11 22.04
CA HIS A 62 -8.80 10.41 22.31
C HIS A 62 -8.85 10.64 23.82
N PHE A 63 -8.42 11.82 24.27
CA PHE A 63 -8.29 12.21 25.67
C PHE A 63 -8.97 13.56 25.92
#